data_AF-A0A451CFB9-F1
#
_entry.id   AF-A0A451CFB9-F1
#
_cell.length_a   1.000
_cell.length_b   1.000
_cell.length_c   1.000
_cell.angle_alpha   90.00
_cell.angle_beta   90.00
_cell.angle_gamma   90.00
#
_symmetry.space_group_name_H-M   'P 1'
#
loop_
_entity.id
_entity.type
_entity.pdbx_description
1 polymer ?
#
loop_
_entity_poly.entity_id
_entity_poly.type
_entity_poly.pdbx_seq_one_letter_code
_entity_poly.pdbx_strand_id
1 'polypeptide(L)'
;MLESVLMICIGNICRSPMAEGLLKSRIAELGQDLRVESAGLMAAVGYPADPLAVELMENRGIDITAHRARQLTMGILRGFDVVMVMEHRQRQTIERLMPVARGRVFTLGRWNNVEIADPMGKSREYFQQTHALIEQGIDSWMHYFHKVIAGKEYTGLRGNFVRIQGAMTGA
;
A
#
# COMPACT_ATOMS: atom_id res chain seq x y z
N MET A 1 8.65 -15.29 -0.57
CA MET A 1 9.35 -14.15 -1.20
C MET A 1 8.49 -12.91 -0.92
N LEU A 2 8.66 -11.77 -1.57
CA LEU A 2 7.61 -10.73 -1.49
C LEU A 2 6.49 -11.15 -2.43
N GLU A 3 5.32 -11.47 -1.90
CA GLU A 3 4.18 -11.99 -2.67
C GLU A 3 2.95 -11.10 -2.53
N SER A 4 2.94 -10.21 -1.53
CA SER A 4 1.74 -9.43 -1.21
C SER A 4 2.03 -8.05 -0.60
N VAL A 5 1.30 -7.04 -1.05
CA VAL A 5 1.33 -5.65 -0.54
C VAL A 5 -0.06 -5.16 -0.20
N LEU A 6 -0.22 -4.60 1.00
CA LEU A 6 -1.48 -3.98 1.46
C LEU A 6 -1.35 -2.47 1.56
N MET A 7 -2.17 -1.73 0.81
CA MET A 7 -2.25 -0.27 0.86
C MET A 7 -3.27 0.19 1.91
N ILE A 8 -2.88 1.08 2.82
CA ILE A 8 -3.73 1.55 3.92
C ILE A 8 -3.83 3.08 3.91
N CYS A 9 -5.06 3.58 4.01
CA CYS A 9 -5.34 4.95 4.43
C CYS A 9 -6.44 4.96 5.50
N ILE A 10 -7.06 6.12 5.78
CA ILE A 10 -8.12 6.21 6.79
C ILE A 10 -9.41 5.59 6.25
N GLY A 11 -10.05 6.23 5.27
CA GLY A 11 -11.38 5.84 4.78
C GLY A 11 -11.43 4.74 3.73
N ASN A 12 -10.28 4.38 3.14
CA ASN A 12 -10.18 3.44 2.01
C ASN A 12 -11.03 3.82 0.78
N ILE A 13 -11.14 5.13 0.49
CA ILE A 13 -11.90 5.64 -0.67
C ILE A 13 -11.11 6.57 -1.59
N CYS A 14 -10.09 7.29 -1.09
CA CYS A 14 -9.26 8.19 -1.93
C CYS A 14 -7.85 7.63 -2.17
N ARG A 15 -6.98 7.68 -1.15
CA ARG A 15 -5.54 7.45 -1.31
C ARG A 15 -5.15 5.98 -1.57
N SER A 16 -5.65 5.05 -0.75
CA SER A 16 -5.25 3.66 -0.88
C SER A 16 -5.80 2.94 -2.12
N PRO A 17 -7.01 3.26 -2.65
CA PRO A 17 -7.44 2.70 -3.94
C PRO A 17 -6.59 3.20 -5.11
N MET A 18 -6.23 4.49 -5.13
CA MET A 18 -5.29 5.02 -6.13
C MET A 18 -3.93 4.31 -6.05
N ALA A 19 -3.38 4.16 -4.84
CA ALA A 19 -2.10 3.48 -4.63
C ALA A 19 -2.15 1.99 -5.05
N GLU A 20 -3.26 1.30 -4.77
CA GLU A 20 -3.49 -0.08 -5.20
C GLU A 20 -3.50 -0.19 -6.74
N GLY A 21 -4.27 0.65 -7.42
CA GLY A 21 -4.36 0.65 -8.88
C GLY A 21 -3.02 0.96 -9.55
N LEU A 22 -2.31 1.99 -9.06
CA LEU A 22 -0.98 2.36 -9.57
C LEU A 22 0.03 1.23 -9.39
N LEU A 23 0.09 0.60 -8.21
CA LEU A 23 1.04 -0.49 -8.00
C LEU A 23 0.72 -1.70 -8.89
N LYS A 24 -0.56 -2.06 -9.03
CA LYS A 24 -0.98 -3.15 -9.92
C LYS A 24 -0.54 -2.88 -11.37
N SER A 25 -0.76 -1.66 -11.86
CA SER A 25 -0.31 -1.25 -13.21
C SER A 25 1.19 -1.44 -13.38
N ARG A 26 2.00 -0.90 -12.45
CA ARG A 26 3.46 -0.96 -12.53
C ARG A 26 4.01 -2.39 -12.43
N ILE A 27 3.39 -3.25 -11.62
CA ILE A 27 3.79 -4.66 -11.51
C ILE A 27 3.43 -5.42 -12.79
N ALA A 28 2.25 -5.16 -13.37
CA ALA A 28 1.83 -5.78 -14.62
C ALA A 28 2.75 -5.39 -15.79
N GLU A 29 3.20 -4.13 -15.85
CA GLU A 29 4.20 -3.65 -16.83
C GLU A 29 5.53 -4.44 -16.75
N LEU A 30 5.89 -4.97 -15.57
CA LEU A 30 7.07 -5.81 -15.38
C LEU A 30 6.81 -7.31 -15.68
N GLY A 31 5.57 -7.69 -16.01
CA GLY A 31 5.19 -9.09 -16.21
C GLY A 31 5.30 -9.94 -14.94
N GLN A 32 5.20 -9.32 -13.76
CA GLN A 32 5.29 -9.98 -12.47
C GLN A 32 3.90 -10.18 -11.85
N ASP A 33 3.78 -11.18 -10.97
CA ASP A 33 2.58 -11.37 -10.16
C ASP A 33 2.86 -10.91 -8.72
N LEU A 34 2.01 -10.03 -8.21
CA LEU A 34 2.07 -9.53 -6.84
C LEU A 34 0.64 -9.26 -6.39
N ARG A 35 0.22 -9.87 -5.29
CA ARG A 35 -1.08 -9.60 -4.70
C ARG A 35 -1.08 -8.20 -4.09
N VAL A 36 -1.77 -7.25 -4.73
CA VAL A 36 -1.96 -5.91 -4.19
C VAL A 36 -3.42 -5.69 -3.85
N GLU A 37 -3.70 -5.27 -2.62
CA GLU A 37 -5.03 -4.89 -2.20
C GLU A 37 -4.96 -3.66 -1.27
N SER A 38 -6.11 -3.06 -0.96
CA SER A 38 -6.18 -1.94 -0.01
C SER A 38 -7.20 -2.15 1.11
N ALA A 39 -7.06 -1.42 2.22
CA ALA A 39 -8.02 -1.38 3.32
C ALA A 39 -7.93 -0.04 4.10
N GLY A 40 -8.87 0.21 5.01
CA GLY A 40 -8.95 1.46 5.78
C GLY A 40 -8.83 1.25 7.28
N LEU A 41 -8.17 2.17 7.97
CA LEU A 41 -8.13 2.19 9.44
C LEU A 41 -9.51 2.52 10.05
N MET A 42 -10.25 3.38 9.39
CA MET A 42 -11.62 3.78 9.72
C MET A 42 -12.40 3.81 8.40
N ALA A 43 -12.56 2.64 7.80
CA ALA A 43 -13.04 2.54 6.43
C ALA A 43 -14.51 2.96 6.31
N ALA A 44 -14.84 3.63 5.21
CA ALA A 44 -16.22 3.84 4.79
C ALA A 44 -16.77 2.56 4.14
N VAL A 45 -16.94 1.49 4.93
CA VAL A 45 -17.18 0.12 4.43
C VAL A 45 -18.31 0.08 3.39
N GLY A 46 -18.03 -0.54 2.24
CA GLY A 46 -18.96 -0.70 1.12
C GLY A 46 -19.07 0.52 0.19
N TYR A 47 -18.50 1.67 0.56
CA TYR A 47 -18.53 2.85 -0.32
C TYR A 47 -17.60 2.64 -1.52
N PRO A 48 -17.94 3.20 -2.70
CA PRO A 48 -17.03 3.22 -3.84
C PRO A 48 -15.81 4.11 -3.56
N ALA A 49 -14.82 4.03 -4.46
CA ALA A 49 -13.77 5.05 -4.48
C ALA A 49 -14.38 6.46 -4.70
N ASP A 50 -13.68 7.46 -4.20
CA ASP A 50 -14.07 8.87 -4.40
C ASP A 50 -14.11 9.20 -5.89
N PRO A 51 -15.14 9.91 -6.40
CA PRO A 51 -15.27 10.21 -7.82
C PRO A 51 -14.05 10.94 -8.41
N LEU A 52 -13.41 11.83 -7.65
CA LEU A 52 -12.18 12.50 -8.11
C LEU A 52 -11.00 11.53 -8.17
N ALA A 53 -10.92 10.57 -7.25
CA ALA A 53 -9.91 9.52 -7.31
C ALA A 53 -10.12 8.62 -8.54
N VAL A 54 -11.37 8.27 -8.86
CA VAL A 54 -11.72 7.51 -10.07
C VAL A 54 -11.27 8.28 -11.32
N GLU A 55 -11.70 9.54 -11.46
CA GLU A 55 -11.37 10.38 -12.62
C GLU A 55 -9.85 10.54 -12.83
N LEU A 56 -9.09 10.76 -11.75
CA LEU A 56 -7.63 10.88 -11.83
C LEU A 56 -6.96 9.58 -12.27
N MET A 57 -7.47 8.43 -11.85
CA MET A 57 -6.95 7.13 -12.26
C MET A 57 -7.35 6.76 -13.69
N GLU A 58 -8.55 7.12 -14.13
CA GLU A 58 -9.01 6.96 -15.51
C GLU A 58 -8.11 7.73 -16.49
N ASN A 59 -7.66 8.94 -16.12
CA ASN A 59 -6.68 9.70 -16.90
C ASN A 59 -5.32 8.99 -17.06
N ARG A 60 -5.05 7.98 -16.25
CA ARG A 60 -3.87 7.10 -16.34
C ARG A 60 -4.19 5.74 -16.98
N GLY A 61 -5.42 5.54 -17.48
CA GLY A 61 -5.88 4.27 -18.04
C GLY A 61 -6.14 3.20 -16.98
N ILE A 62 -6.31 3.58 -15.71
CA ILE A 62 -6.50 2.63 -14.59
C ILE A 62 -7.93 2.77 -14.07
N ASP A 63 -8.70 1.69 -14.15
CA ASP A 63 -10.06 1.63 -13.62
C ASP A 63 -10.06 1.18 -12.15
N ILE A 64 -10.61 2.02 -11.27
CA ILE A 64 -10.85 1.69 -9.85
C ILE A 64 -12.34 1.77 -9.46
N THR A 65 -13.27 1.81 -10.43
CA THR A 65 -14.72 1.93 -10.19
C THR A 65 -15.33 0.73 -9.45
N ALA A 66 -14.73 -0.45 -9.61
CA ALA A 66 -15.11 -1.66 -8.90
C ALA A 66 -14.67 -1.67 -7.42
N HIS A 67 -13.80 -0.74 -7.01
CA HIS A 67 -13.31 -0.66 -5.64
C HIS A 67 -14.46 -0.50 -4.65
N ARG A 68 -14.39 -1.24 -3.54
CA ARG A 68 -15.30 -1.07 -2.40
C ARG A 68 -14.49 -1.00 -1.12
N ALA A 69 -14.73 0.06 -0.36
CA ALA A 69 -13.98 0.28 0.87
C ALA A 69 -14.20 -0.89 1.85
N ARG A 70 -13.13 -1.31 2.51
CA ARG A 70 -13.18 -2.37 3.53
C ARG A 70 -12.33 -2.02 4.74
N GLN A 71 -12.82 -2.43 5.90
CA GLN A 71 -12.16 -2.19 7.18
C GLN A 71 -10.91 -3.07 7.31
N LEU A 72 -9.80 -2.47 7.72
CA LEU A 72 -8.61 -3.21 8.11
C LEU A 72 -8.94 -4.09 9.32
N THR A 73 -8.67 -5.39 9.19
CA THR A 73 -8.75 -6.36 10.27
C THR A 73 -7.41 -7.04 10.48
N MET A 74 -7.22 -7.65 11.65
CA MET A 74 -6.06 -8.50 11.92
C MET A 74 -5.91 -9.64 10.91
N GLY A 75 -7.02 -10.23 10.46
CA GLY A 75 -7.03 -11.31 9.48
C GLY A 75 -6.50 -10.85 8.12
N ILE A 76 -6.98 -9.69 7.65
CA ILE A 76 -6.45 -9.06 6.43
C ILE A 76 -4.96 -8.79 6.60
N LEU A 77 -4.57 -8.07 7.65
CA LEU A 77 -3.16 -7.67 7.86
C LEU A 77 -2.19 -8.86 7.96
N ARG A 78 -2.63 -10.01 8.47
CA ARG A 78 -1.78 -11.23 8.53
C ARG A 78 -1.49 -11.80 7.14
N GLY A 79 -2.38 -11.62 6.17
CA GLY A 79 -2.23 -12.16 4.82
C GLY A 79 -1.32 -11.37 3.88
N PHE A 80 -0.61 -10.34 4.36
CA PHE A 80 0.24 -9.48 3.53
C PHE A 80 1.66 -9.34 4.05
N ASP A 81 2.66 -9.49 3.19
CA ASP A 81 4.08 -9.40 3.57
C ASP A 81 4.50 -7.98 3.91
N VAL A 82 4.00 -7.00 3.15
CA VAL A 82 4.31 -5.58 3.30
C VAL A 82 3.02 -4.78 3.41
N VAL A 83 3.00 -3.83 4.35
CA VAL A 83 1.91 -2.88 4.53
C VAL A 83 2.44 -1.47 4.25
N MET A 84 1.77 -0.76 3.35
CA MET A 84 2.10 0.63 3.01
C MET A 84 1.01 1.56 3.52
N VAL A 85 1.43 2.59 4.24
CA VAL A 85 0.55 3.66 4.75
C VAL A 85 0.88 5.00 4.10
N MET A 86 -0.04 5.95 4.20
CA MET A 86 0.13 7.30 3.64
C MET A 86 0.91 8.24 4.58
N GLU A 87 0.76 8.02 5.89
CA GLU A 87 1.26 8.92 6.94
C GLU A 87 1.88 8.14 8.11
N HIS A 88 2.86 8.71 8.81
CA HIS A 88 3.55 8.13 9.97
C HIS A 88 2.57 7.80 11.11
N ARG A 89 1.57 8.65 11.36
CA ARG A 89 0.54 8.39 12.38
C ARG A 89 -0.26 7.11 12.11
N GLN A 90 -0.47 6.77 10.84
CA GLN A 90 -1.17 5.55 10.44
C GLN A 90 -0.31 4.34 10.75
N ARG A 91 1.00 4.40 10.42
CA ARG A 91 1.97 3.36 10.80
C ARG A 91 1.99 3.14 12.31
N GLN A 92 2.14 4.22 13.10
CA GLN A 92 2.18 4.15 14.56
C GLN A 92 0.90 3.53 15.12
N THR A 93 -0.26 3.89 14.56
CA THR A 93 -1.55 3.33 14.94
C THR A 93 -1.60 1.82 14.70
N ILE A 94 -1.18 1.36 13.52
CA ILE A 94 -1.12 -0.07 13.18
C ILE A 94 -0.13 -0.81 14.09
N GLU A 95 1.09 -0.32 14.25
CA GLU A 95 2.13 -0.97 15.06
C GLU A 95 1.80 -0.99 16.57
N ARG A 96 0.91 -0.10 17.02
CA ARG A 96 0.36 -0.09 18.39
C ARG A 96 -0.78 -1.09 18.55
N LEU A 97 -1.78 -1.05 17.66
CA LEU A 97 -2.96 -1.92 17.75
C LEU A 97 -2.66 -3.37 17.34
N MET A 98 -1.67 -3.56 16.46
CA MET A 98 -1.32 -4.83 15.84
C MET A 98 0.20 -5.03 15.89
N PRO A 99 0.80 -5.31 17.07
CA PRO A 99 2.26 -5.39 17.22
C PRO A 99 2.96 -6.37 16.27
N VAL A 100 2.25 -7.42 15.80
CA VAL A 100 2.72 -8.37 14.78
C VAL A 100 3.01 -7.74 13.41
N ALA A 101 2.58 -6.51 13.18
CA ALA A 101 2.87 -5.75 11.96
C ALA A 101 4.25 -5.04 12.00
N ARG A 102 4.87 -4.90 13.17
CA ARG A 102 6.15 -4.19 13.31
C ARG A 102 7.22 -4.79 12.39
N GLY A 103 8.00 -3.91 11.78
CA GLY A 103 9.04 -4.30 10.82
C GLY A 103 8.55 -4.50 9.38
N ARG A 104 7.23 -4.53 9.14
CA ARG A 104 6.66 -4.63 7.79
C ARG A 104 5.65 -3.53 7.41
N VAL A 105 5.49 -2.51 8.25
CA VAL A 105 4.69 -1.31 7.93
C VAL A 105 5.59 -0.14 7.54
N PHE A 106 5.38 0.42 6.35
CA PHE A 106 6.19 1.53 5.82
C PHE A 106 5.30 2.66 5.30
N THR A 107 5.81 3.89 5.32
CA THR A 107 5.17 5.01 4.62
C THR A 107 5.46 4.92 3.13
N LEU A 108 4.47 5.21 2.29
CA LEU A 108 4.62 5.18 0.84
C LEU A 108 5.67 6.21 0.37
N GLY A 109 5.65 7.42 0.94
CA GLY A 109 6.64 8.46 0.66
C GLY A 109 7.97 8.34 1.41
N ARG A 110 8.30 7.17 2.00
CA ARG A 110 9.52 6.96 2.82
C ARG A 110 10.81 7.44 2.14
N TRP A 111 11.00 7.11 0.87
CA TRP A 111 12.25 7.38 0.16
C TRP A 111 12.50 8.87 -0.10
N ASN A 112 11.42 9.66 -0.14
CA ASN A 112 11.48 11.10 -0.35
C ASN A 112 11.21 11.88 0.94
N ASN A 113 11.01 11.19 2.08
CA ASN A 113 10.61 11.75 3.36
C ASN A 113 9.35 12.64 3.27
N VAL A 114 8.34 12.16 2.53
CA VAL A 114 7.06 12.87 2.34
C VAL A 114 5.90 12.06 2.94
N GLU A 115 5.00 12.75 3.63
CA GLU A 115 3.68 12.22 4.01
C GLU A 115 2.61 12.60 2.99
N ILE A 116 1.71 11.67 2.69
CA ILE A 116 0.64 11.86 1.73
C ILE A 116 -0.63 12.24 2.49
N ALA A 117 -0.80 13.54 2.69
CA ALA A 117 -1.90 14.14 3.43
C ALA A 117 -3.28 13.77 2.85
N ASP A 118 -4.32 13.84 3.68
CA ASP A 118 -5.68 13.42 3.31
C ASP A 118 -6.37 14.47 2.40
N PRO A 119 -6.78 14.10 1.17
CA PRO A 119 -7.44 15.04 0.27
C PRO A 119 -8.94 15.22 0.55
N MET A 120 -9.52 14.44 1.45
CA MET A 120 -10.97 14.44 1.69
C MET A 120 -11.51 15.84 2.01
N GLY A 121 -12.51 16.28 1.25
CA GLY A 121 -13.13 17.61 1.39
C GLY A 121 -12.26 18.79 0.92
N LYS A 122 -11.16 18.53 0.22
CA LYS A 122 -10.27 19.54 -0.38
C LYS A 122 -10.59 19.77 -1.86
N SER A 123 -9.91 20.75 -2.45
CA SER A 123 -10.09 21.10 -3.86
C SER A 123 -9.55 20.01 -4.80
N ARG A 124 -9.97 20.07 -6.07
CA ARG A 124 -9.48 19.18 -7.13
C ARG A 124 -7.96 19.24 -7.29
N GLU A 125 -7.38 20.43 -7.20
CA GLU A 125 -5.93 20.65 -7.31
C GLU A 125 -5.20 19.91 -6.18
N TYR A 126 -5.76 19.91 -4.97
CA TYR A 126 -5.21 19.16 -3.85
C TYR A 126 -5.29 17.65 -4.06
N PHE A 127 -6.36 17.16 -4.67
CA PHE A 127 -6.47 15.76 -5.10
C PHE A 127 -5.40 15.40 -6.14
N GLN A 128 -5.17 16.26 -7.13
CA GLN A 128 -4.12 16.08 -8.14
C GLN A 128 -2.73 16.03 -7.51
N GLN A 129 -2.43 16.94 -6.58
CA GLN A 129 -1.17 16.93 -5.82
C GLN A 129 -1.02 15.65 -5.01
N THR A 130 -2.09 15.21 -4.33
CA THR A 130 -2.09 13.96 -3.57
C THR A 130 -1.83 12.75 -4.47
N HIS A 131 -2.50 12.68 -5.63
CA HIS A 131 -2.29 11.64 -6.63
C HIS A 131 -0.83 11.63 -7.14
N ALA A 132 -0.26 12.79 -7.44
CA ALA A 132 1.13 12.91 -7.88
C ALA A 132 2.12 12.40 -6.80
N LEU A 133 1.87 12.69 -5.52
CA LEU A 133 2.69 12.16 -4.42
C LEU A 133 2.56 10.64 -4.26
N ILE A 134 1.38 10.07 -4.50
CA ILE A 134 1.18 8.61 -4.53
C ILE A 134 1.98 8.00 -5.66
N GLU A 135 1.86 8.52 -6.88
CA GLU A 135 2.60 8.05 -8.06
C GLU A 135 4.11 8.10 -7.83
N GLN A 136 4.63 9.24 -7.34
CA GLN A 136 6.04 9.38 -6.99
C GLN A 136 6.48 8.36 -5.92
N GLY A 137 5.64 8.12 -4.91
CA GLY A 137 5.88 7.12 -3.88
C GLY A 137 5.98 5.71 -4.47
N ILE A 138 5.01 5.32 -5.30
CA ILE A 138 5.01 4.03 -5.99
C ILE A 138 6.26 3.86 -6.83
N ASP A 139 6.60 4.83 -7.67
CA ASP A 139 7.78 4.76 -8.54
C ASP A 139 9.09 4.61 -7.74
N SER A 140 9.17 5.28 -6.58
CA SER A 140 10.30 5.13 -5.66
C SER A 140 10.41 3.70 -5.09
N TRP A 141 9.28 3.07 -4.77
CA TRP A 141 9.23 1.69 -4.29
C TRP A 141 9.44 0.64 -5.39
N MET A 142 9.11 0.95 -6.65
CA MET A 142 9.36 0.02 -7.76
C MET A 142 10.84 -0.33 -7.92
N HIS A 143 11.76 0.60 -7.61
CA HIS A 143 13.19 0.31 -7.56
C HIS A 143 13.56 -0.80 -6.56
N TYR A 144 12.82 -0.86 -5.45
CA TYR A 144 12.98 -1.89 -4.42
C TYR A 144 12.31 -3.21 -4.83
N PHE A 145 11.07 -3.15 -5.31
CA PHE A 145 10.31 -4.34 -5.70
C PHE A 145 10.95 -5.10 -6.86
N HIS A 146 11.47 -4.39 -7.86
CA HIS A 146 12.16 -5.03 -8.98
C HIS A 146 13.33 -5.92 -8.51
N LYS A 147 14.09 -5.48 -7.49
CA LYS A 147 15.23 -6.26 -6.97
C LYS A 147 14.78 -7.47 -6.16
N VAL A 148 13.77 -7.29 -5.31
CA VAL A 148 13.29 -8.34 -4.39
C VAL A 148 12.47 -9.41 -5.12
N ILE A 149 11.60 -9.01 -6.04
CA ILE A 149 10.77 -9.94 -6.81
C ILE A 149 11.65 -10.69 -7.83
N ALA A 150 12.70 -10.05 -8.40
CA ALA A 150 13.67 -10.72 -9.26
C ALA A 150 14.70 -11.61 -8.52
N GLY A 151 14.50 -11.90 -7.23
CA GLY A 151 15.35 -12.82 -6.46
C GLY A 151 16.76 -12.29 -6.14
N LYS A 152 17.03 -11.00 -6.33
CA LYS A 152 18.29 -10.37 -5.92
C LYS A 152 18.13 -9.88 -4.48
N GLU A 153 18.80 -10.55 -3.52
CA GLU A 153 18.72 -10.18 -2.09
C GLU A 153 19.00 -8.69 -1.88
N TYR A 154 18.06 -7.98 -1.23
CA TYR A 154 18.27 -6.60 -0.80
C TYR A 154 18.48 -6.56 0.71
N THR A 155 19.70 -6.21 1.13
CA THR A 155 20.11 -6.09 2.53
C THR A 155 19.55 -4.87 3.26
N GLY A 156 18.91 -3.92 2.55
CA GLY A 156 18.46 -2.64 3.12
C GLY A 156 17.10 -2.64 3.83
N LEU A 157 16.41 -3.78 3.97
CA LEU A 157 15.29 -3.92 4.92
C LEU A 157 15.70 -4.49 6.29
N ARG A 158 16.98 -4.84 6.48
CA ARG A 158 17.45 -5.48 7.73
C ARG A 158 17.56 -4.46 8.88
N GLY A 159 16.40 -4.11 9.43
CA GLY A 159 16.20 -3.96 10.87
C GLY A 159 15.31 -5.11 11.33
N ASN A 160 15.90 -6.31 11.49
CA ASN A 160 15.29 -7.52 12.06
C ASN A 160 13.97 -8.02 11.44
N PHE A 161 14.06 -8.67 10.28
CA PHE A 161 13.11 -9.74 9.95
C PHE A 161 13.53 -10.99 10.73
N VAL A 162 12.82 -11.29 11.83
CA VAL A 162 12.87 -12.63 12.42
C VAL A 162 12.20 -13.56 11.41
N ARG A 163 13.02 -14.38 10.72
CA ARG A 163 12.51 -15.54 10.00
C ARG A 163 11.82 -16.44 11.02
N ILE A 164 10.49 -16.51 11.00
CA ILE A 164 9.81 -17.70 11.52
C ILE A 164 10.01 -18.76 10.44
N GLN A 165 11.18 -19.40 10.44
CA GLN A 165 11.31 -20.70 9.80
C GLN A 165 10.41 -21.65 10.58
N GLY A 166 9.32 -22.08 9.95
CA GLY A 166 8.64 -23.30 10.35
C GLY A 166 9.61 -24.46 10.22
N ALA A 167 10.29 -24.79 11.31
CA ALA A 167 10.77 -26.13 11.52
C ALA A 167 9.54 -27.03 11.61
N MET A 168 9.44 -28.02 10.74
CA MET A 168 9.28 -29.42 11.13
C MET A 168 9.66 -30.29 9.93
N THR A 169 10.93 -30.67 9.93
CA THR A 169 11.43 -31.93 9.38
C THR A 169 10.69 -33.10 10.01
N GLY A 170 10.50 -34.17 9.23
CA GLY A 170 9.66 -35.30 9.57
C GLY A 170 10.07 -36.15 10.78
N ALA A 171 9.14 -37.03 11.10
CA ALA A 171 9.31 -38.37 11.62
C ALA A 171 8.22 -39.24 10.97
#